data_AF-W0TBU6-F1
#
_entry.id   AF-W0TBU6-F1
#
_cell.length_a   1.000
_cell.length_b   1.000
_cell.length_c   1.000
_cell.angle_alpha   90.00
_cell.angle_beta   90.00
_cell.angle_gamma   90.00
#
_symmetry.space_group_name_H-M   'P 1'
#
loop_
_entity.id
_entity.type
_entity.pdbx_description
1 polymer ?
#
loop_
_entity_poly.entity_id
_entity_poly.type
_entity_poly.pdbx_seq_one_letter_code
_entity_poly.pdbx_strand_id
1 'polypeptide(L)'
;MSTMKVIRKRPSKKDAEGKQKILWIAGHWMTLTLGALYVVYALVHAFTIPRRRSWKTAFLTKKFEIQPVTWKNSTWRQYLFSWSPEVLYQGSLFGVLLSYSITEFQKWSTSKPSFYDLISSENFQGILMALLWVISRRSSFKLIPFIIVSYLHISNKNAANTENLNDISVKNAKLLHVMAYSEIITLVTLLVNTLIFKEPLAGYLLVSLVAIFWLRVNFSAYAQATVLQLVLKVDKKIPEGKRKKWDELKSVIYDKMKSREMMLEKSKLVR
;
A
#
# COMPACT_ATOMS: atom_id res chain seq x y z
N MET A 1 -13.56 -52.32 -24.68
CA MET A 1 -13.76 -51.15 -23.80
C MET A 1 -13.36 -49.89 -24.58
N SER A 2 -14.34 -49.11 -25.05
CA SER A 2 -14.09 -47.86 -25.78
C SER A 2 -13.88 -46.73 -24.77
N THR A 3 -12.70 -46.10 -24.76
CA THR A 3 -12.38 -44.98 -23.87
C THR A 3 -12.98 -43.69 -24.43
N MET A 4 -13.96 -43.14 -23.72
CA MET A 4 -14.61 -41.88 -24.06
C MET A 4 -13.57 -40.73 -24.03
N LYS A 5 -13.17 -40.24 -25.21
CA LYS A 5 -12.31 -39.05 -25.33
C LYS A 5 -13.12 -37.81 -24.92
N VAL A 6 -12.93 -37.36 -23.69
CA VAL A 6 -13.46 -36.07 -23.22
C VAL A 6 -12.69 -34.94 -23.90
N ILE A 7 -13.27 -34.36 -24.95
CA ILE A 7 -12.73 -33.17 -25.62
C ILE A 7 -12.98 -31.96 -24.72
N ARG A 8 -12.00 -31.59 -23.89
CA ARG A 8 -12.03 -30.32 -23.16
C ARG A 8 -11.84 -29.17 -24.15
N LYS A 9 -12.87 -28.33 -24.35
CA LYS A 9 -12.73 -27.05 -25.06
C LYS A 9 -11.68 -26.21 -24.33
N ARG A 10 -10.62 -25.80 -25.04
CA ARG A 10 -9.68 -24.80 -24.51
C ARG A 10 -10.46 -23.49 -24.30
N PRO A 11 -10.31 -22.81 -23.15
CA PRO A 11 -10.96 -21.52 -22.95
C PRO A 11 -10.51 -20.53 -24.03
N SER A 12 -11.46 -19.77 -24.60
CA SER A 12 -11.14 -18.71 -25.55
C SER A 12 -10.28 -17.65 -24.85
N LYS A 13 -9.32 -17.06 -25.59
CA LYS A 13 -8.49 -15.95 -25.07
C LYS A 13 -9.35 -14.80 -24.53
N LYS A 14 -10.48 -14.52 -25.19
CA LYS A 14 -11.46 -13.50 -24.75
C LYS A 14 -12.10 -13.85 -23.40
N ASP A 15 -12.34 -15.12 -23.12
CA ASP A 15 -12.93 -15.56 -21.84
C ASP A 15 -11.93 -15.43 -20.68
N ALA A 16 -10.64 -15.67 -20.95
CA ALA A 16 -9.57 -15.52 -19.96
C ALA A 16 -9.36 -14.04 -19.57
N GLU A 17 -9.31 -13.14 -20.55
CA GLU A 17 -9.21 -11.69 -20.33
C GLU A 17 -10.43 -11.13 -19.58
N GLY A 18 -11.64 -11.61 -19.93
CA GLY A 18 -12.86 -11.26 -19.21
C GLY A 18 -12.83 -11.67 -17.73
N LYS A 19 -12.38 -12.89 -17.43
CA LYS A 19 -12.22 -13.37 -16.05
C LYS A 19 -11.19 -12.56 -15.27
N GLN A 20 -10.06 -12.23 -15.88
CA GLN A 20 -9.03 -11.39 -15.25
C GLN A 20 -9.58 -10.00 -14.92
N LYS A 21 -10.32 -9.38 -15.84
CA LYS A 21 -10.95 -8.08 -15.60
C LYS A 21 -11.94 -8.14 -14.43
N ILE A 22 -12.76 -9.19 -14.35
CA ILE A 22 -13.70 -9.37 -13.22
C ILE A 22 -12.94 -9.49 -11.90
N LEU A 23 -11.90 -10.33 -11.86
CA LEU A 23 -11.09 -10.52 -10.66
C LEU A 23 -10.33 -9.24 -10.26
N TRP A 24 -9.88 -8.46 -11.23
CA TRP A 24 -9.23 -7.16 -11.01
C TRP A 24 -10.20 -6.15 -10.38
N ILE A 25 -11.40 -6.03 -10.94
CA ILE A 25 -12.47 -5.17 -10.40
C ILE A 25 -12.86 -5.63 -8.99
N ALA A 26 -13.03 -6.94 -8.80
CA ALA A 26 -13.36 -7.54 -7.51
C ALA A 26 -12.29 -7.24 -6.46
N GLY A 27 -11.00 -7.35 -6.83
CA GLY A 27 -9.88 -7.03 -5.95
C GLY A 27 -9.91 -5.59 -5.45
N HIS A 28 -10.04 -4.62 -6.37
CA HIS A 28 -10.13 -3.21 -5.98
C HIS A 28 -11.37 -2.87 -5.16
N TRP A 29 -12.54 -3.42 -5.50
CA TRP A 29 -13.75 -3.22 -4.71
C TRP A 29 -13.63 -3.83 -3.32
N MET A 30 -12.99 -5.00 -3.20
CA MET A 30 -12.76 -5.65 -1.93
C MET A 30 -11.81 -4.83 -1.05
N THR A 31 -10.72 -4.29 -1.63
CA THR A 31 -9.84 -3.35 -0.91
C THR A 31 -10.58 -2.09 -0.47
N LEU A 32 -11.37 -1.49 -1.36
CA LEU A 32 -12.07 -0.23 -1.08
C LEU A 32 -13.14 -0.43 0.01
N THR A 33 -14.00 -1.43 -0.14
CA THR A 33 -15.12 -1.69 0.78
C THR A 33 -14.64 -2.18 2.14
N LEU A 34 -13.87 -3.28 2.18
CA LEU A 34 -13.41 -3.86 3.43
C LEU A 34 -12.42 -2.94 4.15
N GLY A 35 -11.56 -2.26 3.38
CA GLY A 35 -10.63 -1.27 3.91
C GLY A 35 -11.36 -0.07 4.51
N ALA A 36 -12.35 0.51 3.81
CA ALA A 36 -13.14 1.62 4.35
C ALA A 36 -13.92 1.21 5.61
N LEU A 37 -14.56 0.03 5.60
CA LEU A 37 -15.27 -0.50 6.77
C LEU A 37 -14.32 -0.69 7.97
N TYR A 38 -13.12 -1.21 7.73
CA TYR A 38 -12.10 -1.33 8.79
C TYR A 38 -11.68 0.03 9.34
N VAL A 39 -11.44 1.02 8.46
CA VAL A 39 -11.05 2.38 8.89
C VAL A 39 -12.16 3.01 9.73
N VAL A 40 -13.42 2.90 9.31
CA VAL A 40 -14.58 3.39 10.08
C VAL A 40 -14.68 2.68 11.43
N TYR A 41 -14.57 1.35 11.45
CA TYR A 41 -14.55 0.57 12.69
C TYR A 41 -13.45 1.06 13.65
N ALA A 42 -12.23 1.23 13.14
CA ALA A 42 -11.08 1.68 13.92
C ALA A 42 -11.27 3.09 14.47
N LEU A 43 -11.85 4.01 13.68
CA LEU A 43 -12.17 5.37 14.12
C LEU A 43 -13.25 5.35 15.20
N VAL A 44 -14.37 4.67 14.98
CA VAL A 44 -15.44 4.53 15.98
C VAL A 44 -14.88 3.97 17.28
N HIS A 45 -14.10 2.89 17.23
CA HIS A 45 -13.47 2.32 18.42
C HIS A 45 -12.42 3.24 19.07
N ALA A 46 -11.77 4.12 18.31
CA ALA A 46 -10.86 5.12 18.88
C ALA A 46 -11.65 6.20 19.65
N PHE A 47 -12.82 6.62 19.16
CA PHE A 47 -13.61 7.70 19.76
C PHE A 47 -14.57 7.25 20.88
N THR A 48 -15.15 6.04 20.81
CA THR A 48 -16.22 5.61 21.74
C THR A 48 -15.73 5.10 23.09
N ILE A 49 -14.46 4.71 23.23
CA ILE A 49 -13.95 4.16 24.49
C ILE A 49 -13.41 5.32 25.35
N PRO A 50 -14.04 5.66 26.50
CA PRO A 50 -13.74 6.88 27.27
C PRO A 50 -12.30 6.95 27.80
N ARG A 51 -11.61 5.80 27.92
CA ARG A 51 -10.18 5.71 28.26
C ARG A 51 -9.23 6.13 27.12
N ARG A 52 -9.75 6.39 25.91
CA ARG A 52 -9.02 6.73 24.67
C ARG A 52 -9.13 8.21 24.28
N ARG A 53 -9.69 9.07 25.14
CA ARG A 53 -9.83 10.53 24.91
C ARG A 53 -8.51 11.28 24.68
N SER A 54 -7.37 10.67 24.98
CA SER A 54 -6.05 11.21 24.63
C SER A 54 -5.64 10.71 23.25
N TRP A 55 -5.44 11.63 22.30
CA TRP A 55 -4.96 11.29 20.95
C TRP A 55 -3.61 10.57 20.97
N LYS A 56 -2.84 10.75 22.06
CA LYS A 56 -1.55 10.06 22.31
C LYS A 56 -1.75 8.55 22.58
N THR A 57 -2.85 8.14 23.21
CA THR A 57 -3.15 6.72 23.50
C THR A 57 -3.87 6.01 22.37
N ALA A 58 -4.56 6.74 21.48
CA ALA A 58 -5.24 6.17 20.32
C ALA A 58 -4.28 5.54 19.29
N PHE A 59 -3.10 6.13 19.11
CA PHE A 59 -2.20 5.76 18.01
C PHE A 59 -0.90 5.06 18.43
N LEU A 60 -0.42 5.21 19.67
CA LEU A 60 0.97 4.84 20.00
C LEU A 60 1.18 3.69 21.00
N THR A 61 0.23 3.28 21.86
CA THR A 61 0.72 2.73 23.16
C THR A 61 0.19 1.43 23.75
N LYS A 62 -0.82 0.70 23.25
CA LYS A 62 -1.15 -0.59 23.90
C LYS A 62 -1.43 -1.77 22.98
N LYS A 63 -0.87 -2.95 23.32
CA LYS A 63 -1.37 -4.26 22.90
C LYS A 63 -2.81 -4.31 23.41
N PHE A 64 -3.76 -4.31 22.50
CA PHE A 64 -5.16 -4.40 22.88
C PHE A 64 -5.40 -5.84 23.31
N GLU A 65 -5.23 -6.12 24.60
CA GLU A 65 -5.85 -7.29 25.23
C GLU A 65 -7.36 -7.00 25.26
N ILE A 66 -7.99 -7.15 24.10
CA ILE A 66 -9.41 -7.48 24.08
C ILE A 66 -9.45 -8.84 24.76
N GLN A 67 -10.08 -8.92 25.94
CA GLN A 67 -10.36 -10.20 26.59
C GLN A 67 -10.80 -11.18 25.51
N PRO A 68 -10.14 -12.33 25.34
CA PRO A 68 -10.45 -13.23 24.24
C PRO A 68 -11.93 -13.59 24.37
N VAL A 69 -12.72 -13.17 23.38
CA VAL A 69 -14.14 -13.50 23.30
C VAL A 69 -14.20 -14.99 23.00
N THR A 70 -14.29 -15.79 24.05
CA THR A 70 -14.42 -17.23 23.94
C THR A 70 -15.88 -17.59 23.71
N TRP A 71 -16.10 -18.70 22.99
CA TRP A 71 -17.44 -19.22 22.73
C TRP A 71 -18.27 -19.43 24.01
N LYS A 72 -17.58 -19.74 25.12
CA LYS A 72 -18.21 -20.03 26.41
C LYS A 72 -18.81 -18.79 27.11
N ASN A 73 -18.29 -17.59 26.84
CA ASN A 73 -18.65 -16.37 27.58
C ASN A 73 -19.27 -15.28 26.70
N SER A 74 -19.74 -15.62 25.49
CA SER A 74 -20.25 -14.63 24.55
C SER A 74 -21.42 -15.16 23.73
N THR A 75 -22.27 -14.24 23.30
CA THR A 75 -23.29 -14.57 22.29
C THR A 75 -22.61 -14.77 20.93
N TRP A 76 -23.13 -15.66 20.09
CA TRP A 76 -22.62 -15.90 18.71
C TRP A 76 -22.41 -14.58 17.95
N ARG A 77 -23.30 -13.59 18.16
CA ARG A 77 -23.17 -12.24 17.59
C ARG A 77 -21.90 -11.54 18.04
N GLN A 78 -21.62 -11.49 19.35
CA GLN A 78 -20.40 -10.89 19.89
C GLN A 78 -19.13 -11.60 19.40
N TYR A 79 -19.19 -12.93 19.27
CA TYR A 79 -18.10 -13.73 18.70
C TYR A 79 -17.82 -13.35 17.23
N LEU A 80 -18.85 -13.29 16.38
CA LEU A 80 -18.70 -12.83 14.99
C LEU A 80 -18.18 -11.39 14.89
N PHE A 81 -18.69 -10.48 15.72
CA PHE A 81 -18.22 -9.09 15.73
C PHE A 81 -16.75 -8.98 16.17
N SER A 82 -16.26 -9.89 17.02
CA SER A 82 -14.86 -9.89 17.43
C SER A 82 -13.89 -10.27 16.30
N TRP A 83 -14.34 -11.06 15.32
CA TRP A 83 -13.55 -11.44 14.13
C TRP A 83 -13.63 -10.38 13.01
N SER A 84 -14.67 -9.55 13.02
CA SER A 84 -14.90 -8.54 11.97
C SER A 84 -13.67 -7.66 11.65
N PRO A 85 -12.91 -7.09 12.59
CA PRO A 85 -11.76 -6.25 12.23
C PRO A 85 -10.62 -7.03 11.56
N GLU A 86 -10.47 -8.32 11.86
CA GLU A 86 -9.45 -9.17 11.25
C GLU A 86 -9.82 -9.48 9.80
N VAL A 87 -11.06 -9.93 9.58
CA VAL A 87 -11.58 -10.28 8.26
C VAL A 87 -11.60 -9.05 7.36
N LEU A 88 -12.01 -7.88 7.87
CA LEU A 88 -12.03 -6.64 7.08
C LEU A 88 -10.61 -6.19 6.70
N TYR A 89 -9.66 -6.20 7.65
CA TYR A 89 -8.28 -5.77 7.38
C TYR A 89 -7.55 -6.73 6.43
N GLN A 90 -7.59 -8.03 6.72
CA GLN A 90 -6.92 -9.04 5.90
C GLN A 90 -7.60 -9.19 4.54
N GLY A 91 -8.94 -9.14 4.49
CA GLY A 91 -9.70 -9.13 3.24
C GLY A 91 -9.33 -7.93 2.37
N SER A 92 -9.16 -6.74 2.95
CA SER A 92 -8.69 -5.57 2.21
C SER A 92 -7.31 -5.80 1.56
N LEU A 93 -6.37 -6.40 2.30
CA LEU A 93 -5.03 -6.71 1.80
C LEU A 93 -5.05 -7.81 0.73
N PHE A 94 -5.89 -8.83 0.90
CA PHE A 94 -6.08 -9.85 -0.12
C PHE A 94 -6.61 -9.25 -1.44
N GLY A 95 -7.42 -8.19 -1.36
CA GLY A 95 -7.89 -7.46 -2.55
C GLY A 95 -6.76 -6.74 -3.29
N VAL A 96 -5.79 -6.21 -2.54
CA VAL A 96 -4.58 -5.59 -3.12
C VAL A 96 -3.75 -6.66 -3.82
N LEU A 97 -3.51 -7.78 -3.15
CA LEU A 97 -2.77 -8.90 -3.75
C LEU A 97 -3.45 -9.36 -5.04
N LEU A 98 -4.77 -9.56 -5.02
CA LEU A 98 -5.52 -10.00 -6.20
C LEU A 98 -5.41 -9.00 -7.36
N SER A 99 -5.74 -7.72 -7.13
CA SER A 99 -5.75 -6.69 -8.17
C SER A 99 -4.36 -6.42 -8.75
N TYR A 100 -3.34 -6.34 -7.89
CA TYR A 100 -1.98 -6.01 -8.31
C TYR A 100 -1.32 -7.22 -8.99
N SER A 101 -1.57 -8.45 -8.51
CA SER A 101 -1.08 -9.66 -9.19
C SER A 101 -1.69 -9.81 -10.59
N ILE A 102 -2.96 -9.48 -10.78
CA ILE A 102 -3.57 -9.52 -12.12
C ILE A 102 -2.95 -8.47 -13.03
N THR A 103 -2.71 -7.27 -12.52
CA THR A 103 -2.10 -6.18 -13.30
C THR A 103 -0.69 -6.57 -13.75
N GLU A 104 0.14 -7.13 -12.85
CA GLU A 104 1.47 -7.63 -13.21
C GLU A 104 1.38 -8.82 -14.18
N PHE A 105 0.45 -9.76 -13.96
CA PHE A 105 0.27 -10.90 -14.86
C PHE A 105 -0.11 -10.45 -16.29
N GLN A 106 -0.97 -9.44 -16.42
CA GLN A 106 -1.37 -8.89 -17.71
C GLN A 106 -0.21 -8.16 -18.39
N LYS A 107 0.52 -7.33 -17.64
CA LYS A 107 1.69 -6.58 -18.12
C LYS A 107 2.77 -7.49 -18.71
N TRP A 108 3.02 -8.63 -18.06
CA TRP A 108 4.06 -9.57 -18.47
C TRP A 108 3.53 -10.79 -19.22
N SER A 109 2.27 -10.76 -19.67
CA SER A 109 1.66 -11.88 -20.38
C SER A 109 2.36 -12.22 -21.71
N THR A 110 3.01 -11.23 -22.33
CA THR A 110 3.72 -11.36 -23.61
C THR A 110 5.25 -11.42 -23.49
N SER A 111 5.81 -11.14 -22.31
CA SER A 111 7.26 -10.99 -22.11
C SER A 111 7.68 -11.52 -20.75
N LYS A 112 8.80 -12.26 -20.69
CA LYS A 112 9.32 -12.78 -19.43
C LYS A 112 10.10 -11.66 -18.71
N PRO A 113 9.62 -11.15 -17.57
CA PRO A 113 10.31 -10.09 -16.86
C PRO A 113 11.56 -10.63 -16.19
N SER A 114 12.62 -9.81 -16.14
CA SER A 114 13.71 -10.06 -15.21
C SER A 114 13.28 -9.71 -13.78
N PHE A 115 14.04 -10.19 -12.79
CA PHE A 115 13.79 -9.84 -11.39
C PHE A 115 13.87 -8.32 -11.14
N TYR A 116 14.75 -7.62 -11.85
CA TYR A 116 14.87 -6.16 -11.77
C TYR A 116 13.63 -5.44 -12.31
N ASP A 117 13.05 -5.96 -13.39
CA ASP A 117 11.83 -5.40 -13.97
C ASP A 117 10.65 -5.51 -13.00
N LEU A 118 10.51 -6.67 -12.33
CA LEU A 118 9.49 -6.86 -11.30
C LEU A 118 9.70 -5.88 -10.13
N ILE A 119 10.92 -5.82 -9.56
CA ILE A 119 11.22 -4.92 -8.44
C ILE A 119 10.98 -3.45 -8.79
N SER A 120 11.21 -3.05 -10.04
CA SER A 120 10.97 -1.68 -10.49
C SER A 120 9.49 -1.32 -10.62
N SER A 121 8.62 -2.32 -10.76
CA SER A 121 7.19 -2.10 -10.98
C SER A 121 6.47 -1.65 -9.71
N GLU A 122 5.68 -0.57 -9.81
CA GLU A 122 4.94 0.00 -8.66
C GLU A 122 3.93 -1.02 -8.08
N ASN A 123 3.29 -1.83 -8.92
CA ASN A 123 2.34 -2.85 -8.43
C ASN A 123 3.08 -3.96 -7.66
N PHE A 124 4.24 -4.41 -8.14
CA PHE A 124 5.01 -5.43 -7.43
C PHE A 124 5.52 -4.90 -6.08
N GLN A 125 6.00 -3.66 -6.02
CA GLN A 125 6.34 -2.98 -4.76
C GLN A 125 5.12 -2.90 -3.82
N GLY A 126 3.94 -2.66 -4.37
CA GLY A 126 2.67 -2.70 -3.64
C GLY A 126 2.31 -4.09 -3.10
N ILE A 127 2.57 -5.16 -3.85
CA ILE A 127 2.41 -6.55 -3.38
C ILE A 127 3.36 -6.81 -2.20
N LEU A 128 4.62 -6.41 -2.30
CA LEU A 128 5.59 -6.55 -1.21
C LEU A 128 5.12 -5.82 0.06
N MET A 129 4.60 -4.60 -0.10
CA MET A 129 4.01 -3.84 1.00
C MET A 129 2.79 -4.55 1.60
N ALA A 130 1.87 -5.06 0.77
CA ALA A 130 0.70 -5.78 1.24
C ALA A 130 1.08 -7.04 2.04
N LEU A 131 2.06 -7.82 1.55
CA LEU A 131 2.60 -8.99 2.26
C LEU A 131 3.23 -8.61 3.60
N LEU A 132 4.02 -7.52 3.63
CA LEU A 132 4.57 -6.98 4.87
C LEU A 132 3.45 -6.64 5.88
N TRP A 133 2.32 -6.13 5.39
CA TRP A 133 1.19 -5.75 6.21
C TRP A 133 0.34 -6.89 6.74
N VAL A 134 0.32 -8.02 6.03
CA VAL A 134 -0.33 -9.26 6.52
C VAL A 134 0.34 -9.76 7.79
N ILE A 135 1.67 -9.71 7.84
CA ILE A 135 2.47 -10.19 8.99
C ILE A 135 2.52 -9.15 10.12
N SER A 136 2.39 -7.87 9.77
CA SER A 136 2.47 -6.78 10.73
C SER A 136 1.18 -6.57 11.54
N ARG A 137 1.30 -5.80 12.63
CA ARG A 137 0.13 -5.32 13.38
C ARG A 137 -0.83 -4.49 12.51
N ARG A 138 -2.13 -4.74 12.67
CA ARG A 138 -3.22 -4.03 11.98
C ARG A 138 -3.19 -2.53 12.27
N SER A 139 -3.28 -1.71 11.24
CA SER A 139 -3.34 -0.24 11.36
C SER A 139 -4.04 0.38 10.15
N SER A 140 -4.95 1.32 10.41
CA SER A 140 -5.67 2.04 9.36
C SER A 140 -4.71 2.79 8.41
N PHE A 141 -3.61 3.36 8.94
CA PHE A 141 -2.65 4.10 8.12
C PHE A 141 -1.95 3.25 7.06
N LYS A 142 -1.84 1.93 7.27
CA LYS A 142 -1.27 1.01 6.30
C LYS A 142 -2.20 0.74 5.12
N LEU A 143 -3.52 0.84 5.32
CA LEU A 143 -4.52 0.61 4.29
C LEU A 143 -4.83 1.85 3.44
N ILE A 144 -4.66 3.05 4.01
CA ILE A 144 -4.99 4.32 3.33
C ILE A 144 -4.38 4.40 1.92
N PRO A 145 -3.08 4.10 1.70
CA PRO A 145 -2.52 4.13 0.36
C PRO A 145 -3.25 3.22 -0.62
N PHE A 146 -3.55 1.98 -0.22
CA PHE A 146 -4.21 1.02 -1.10
C PHE A 146 -5.67 1.37 -1.38
N ILE A 147 -6.38 1.94 -0.40
CA ILE A 147 -7.75 2.44 -0.58
C ILE A 147 -7.75 3.57 -1.60
N ILE A 148 -6.81 4.52 -1.49
CA ILE A 148 -6.70 5.64 -2.43
C ILE A 148 -6.37 5.13 -3.84
N VAL A 149 -5.37 4.24 -3.97
CA VAL A 149 -5.02 3.67 -5.29
C VAL A 149 -6.20 2.91 -5.90
N SER A 150 -6.89 2.09 -5.11
CA SER A 150 -8.07 1.34 -5.59
C SER A 150 -9.23 2.27 -5.98
N TYR A 151 -9.43 3.37 -5.24
CA TYR A 151 -10.40 4.39 -5.60
C TYR A 151 -10.04 5.06 -6.93
N LEU A 152 -8.77 5.41 -7.14
CA LEU A 152 -8.30 6.02 -8.38
C LEU A 152 -8.47 5.07 -9.59
N HIS A 153 -8.19 3.77 -9.41
CA HIS A 153 -8.38 2.76 -10.47
C HIS A 153 -9.85 2.51 -10.80
N ILE A 154 -10.76 2.51 -9.81
CA ILE A 154 -12.20 2.32 -10.06
C ILE A 154 -12.84 3.59 -10.64
N SER A 155 -12.46 4.77 -10.15
CA SER A 155 -13.06 6.05 -10.53
C SER A 155 -12.78 6.42 -11.99
N ASN A 156 -11.64 5.97 -12.54
CA ASN A 156 -11.29 6.24 -13.91
C ASN A 156 -11.80 5.10 -14.83
N LYS A 157 -12.92 5.33 -15.52
CA LYS A 157 -13.62 4.36 -16.40
C LYS A 157 -12.72 3.70 -17.47
N ASN A 158 -11.54 4.26 -17.77
CA ASN A 158 -10.57 3.73 -18.74
C ASN A 158 -9.32 3.08 -18.11
N ALA A 159 -9.24 2.99 -16.77
CA ALA A 159 -8.04 2.58 -16.03
C ALA A 159 -7.56 1.15 -16.30
N ALA A 160 -8.43 0.27 -16.81
CA ALA A 160 -8.02 -1.08 -17.22
C ALA A 160 -6.99 -1.07 -18.37
N ASN A 161 -6.87 0.04 -19.11
CA ASN A 161 -5.99 0.18 -20.28
C ASN A 161 -4.94 1.29 -20.15
N THR A 162 -4.83 2.00 -19.02
CA THR A 162 -3.93 3.15 -18.89
C THR A 162 -2.93 2.96 -17.76
N GLU A 163 -1.69 2.60 -18.13
CA GLU A 163 -0.50 2.52 -17.26
C GLU A 163 -0.07 3.88 -16.66
N ASN A 164 -0.72 5.00 -17.04
CA ASN A 164 -0.29 6.33 -16.63
C ASN A 164 -1.01 6.81 -15.38
N LEU A 165 -0.59 6.29 -14.22
CA LEU A 165 -0.88 6.90 -12.91
C LEU A 165 -0.42 8.37 -12.82
N ASN A 166 0.52 8.79 -13.68
CA ASN A 166 1.06 10.15 -13.72
C ASN A 166 0.00 11.22 -14.08
N ASP A 167 -0.93 10.96 -15.02
CA ASP A 167 -1.98 11.93 -15.39
C ASP A 167 -3.08 12.00 -14.32
N ILE A 168 -3.28 10.90 -13.60
CA ILE A 168 -4.22 10.78 -12.46
C ILE A 168 -3.64 11.51 -11.22
N SER A 169 -2.32 11.51 -11.07
CA SER A 169 -1.55 12.11 -9.97
C SER A 169 -1.70 13.63 -9.89
N VAL A 170 -1.69 14.33 -11.05
CA VAL A 170 -1.79 15.81 -11.08
C VAL A 170 -3.19 16.31 -10.69
N LYS A 171 -4.25 15.65 -11.20
CA LYS A 171 -5.63 16.04 -10.88
C LYS A 171 -6.03 15.76 -9.43
N ASN A 172 -5.37 14.81 -8.77
CA ASN A 172 -5.70 14.34 -7.42
C ASN A 172 -4.58 14.60 -6.40
N ALA A 173 -3.86 15.72 -6.52
CA ALA A 173 -2.75 16.08 -5.62
C ALA A 173 -3.11 15.97 -4.12
N LYS A 174 -4.35 16.34 -3.74
CA LYS A 174 -4.82 16.19 -2.34
C LYS A 174 -4.79 14.75 -1.84
N LEU A 175 -5.30 13.79 -2.63
CA LEU A 175 -5.28 12.36 -2.27
C LEU A 175 -3.85 11.83 -2.17
N LEU A 176 -2.99 12.33 -3.06
CA LEU A 176 -1.58 11.99 -3.07
C LEU A 176 -0.86 12.43 -1.79
N HIS A 177 -1.14 13.65 -1.30
CA HIS A 177 -0.63 14.10 -0.01
C HIS A 177 -1.16 13.25 1.17
N VAL A 178 -2.44 12.86 1.15
CA VAL A 178 -3.01 12.00 2.22
C VAL A 178 -2.31 10.64 2.26
N MET A 179 -2.06 10.05 1.10
CA MET A 179 -1.23 8.85 0.99
C MET A 179 0.14 9.08 1.64
N ALA A 180 0.76 10.24 1.40
CA ALA A 180 2.14 10.52 1.85
C ALA A 180 2.21 10.61 3.35
N TYR A 181 1.28 11.35 3.92
CA TYR A 181 1.16 11.46 5.37
C TYR A 181 0.89 10.11 6.02
N SER A 182 0.06 9.24 5.42
CA SER A 182 -0.21 7.92 5.99
C SER A 182 1.03 7.01 6.00
N GLU A 183 1.87 7.08 4.97
CA GLU A 183 3.13 6.32 4.90
C GLU A 183 4.15 6.86 5.91
N ILE A 184 4.29 8.18 6.03
CA ILE A 184 5.15 8.83 7.02
C ILE A 184 4.74 8.46 8.44
N ILE A 185 3.43 8.53 8.75
CA ILE A 185 2.90 8.14 10.07
C ILE A 185 3.24 6.68 10.36
N THR A 186 3.11 5.80 9.37
CA THR A 186 3.45 4.37 9.54
C THR A 186 4.94 4.19 9.83
N LEU A 187 5.81 4.90 9.10
CA LEU A 187 7.27 4.85 9.29
C LEU A 187 7.65 5.36 10.68
N VAL A 188 7.14 6.52 11.09
CA VAL A 188 7.39 7.09 12.43
C VAL A 188 6.88 6.16 13.53
N THR A 189 5.70 5.56 13.36
CA THR A 189 5.13 4.63 14.33
C THR A 189 6.01 3.39 14.49
N LEU A 190 6.50 2.82 13.39
CA LEU A 190 7.42 1.68 13.42
C LEU A 190 8.76 2.07 14.05
N LEU A 191 9.30 3.25 13.73
CA LEU A 191 10.53 3.75 14.34
C LEU A 191 10.40 3.86 15.87
N VAL A 192 9.32 4.48 16.35
CA VAL A 192 9.06 4.61 17.79
C VAL A 192 8.87 3.23 18.45
N ASN A 193 8.11 2.32 17.82
CA ASN A 193 7.93 0.97 18.35
C ASN A 193 9.25 0.17 18.41
N THR A 194 10.14 0.38 17.44
CA THR A 194 11.48 -0.22 17.42
C THR A 194 12.36 0.34 18.53
N LEU A 195 12.39 1.67 18.71
CA LEU A 195 13.19 2.31 19.76
C LEU A 195 12.72 1.96 21.18
N ILE A 196 11.42 1.77 21.36
CA ILE A 196 10.82 1.37 22.65
C ILE A 196 10.86 -0.16 22.84
N PHE A 197 11.36 -0.94 21.87
CA PHE A 197 11.37 -2.41 21.88
C PHE A 197 9.99 -3.03 22.18
N LYS A 198 8.93 -2.36 21.76
CA LYS A 198 7.56 -2.69 22.17
C LYS A 198 7.00 -3.90 21.42
N GLU A 199 7.42 -4.10 20.18
CA GLU A 199 6.97 -5.18 19.31
C GLU A 199 8.19 -5.95 18.79
N PRO A 200 8.22 -7.28 18.91
CA PRO A 200 9.41 -8.08 18.56
C PRO A 200 9.77 -8.02 17.07
N LEU A 201 8.79 -7.79 16.20
CA LEU A 201 9.00 -7.69 14.75
C LEU A 201 9.18 -6.25 14.25
N ALA A 202 9.04 -5.22 15.10
CA ALA A 202 9.02 -3.82 14.65
C ALA A 202 10.30 -3.42 13.90
N GLY A 203 11.47 -3.84 14.38
CA GLY A 203 12.75 -3.55 13.74
C GLY A 203 12.85 -4.15 12.33
N TYR A 204 12.51 -5.43 12.18
CA TYR A 204 12.50 -6.11 10.88
C TYR A 204 11.51 -5.48 9.90
N LEU A 205 10.31 -5.13 10.38
CA LEU A 205 9.30 -4.45 9.59
C LEU A 205 9.75 -3.05 9.16
N LEU A 206 10.44 -2.32 10.03
CA LEU A 206 10.99 -1.00 9.72
C LEU A 206 12.06 -1.09 8.63
N VAL A 207 13.02 -2.00 8.75
CA VAL A 207 14.08 -2.19 7.74
C VAL A 207 13.46 -2.58 6.40
N SER A 208 12.51 -3.52 6.39
CA SER A 208 11.81 -3.95 5.18
C SER A 208 11.03 -2.80 4.54
N LEU A 209 10.32 -1.99 5.34
CA LEU A 209 9.59 -0.81 4.86
C LEU A 209 10.55 0.21 4.25
N VAL A 210 11.68 0.50 4.90
CA VAL A 210 12.68 1.44 4.40
C VAL A 210 13.27 0.95 3.08
N ALA A 211 13.56 -0.35 2.94
CA ALA A 211 14.04 -0.93 1.70
C ALA A 211 13.03 -0.77 0.56
N ILE A 212 11.75 -1.08 0.80
CA ILE A 212 10.69 -0.91 -0.21
C ILE A 212 10.46 0.58 -0.52
N PHE A 213 10.52 1.45 0.48
CA PHE A 213 10.36 2.89 0.28
C PHE A 213 11.53 3.46 -0.54
N TRP A 214 12.76 2.99 -0.30
CA TRP A 214 13.92 3.35 -1.11
C TRP A 214 13.74 2.96 -2.58
N LEU A 215 13.23 1.76 -2.85
CA LEU A 215 12.86 1.34 -4.20
C LEU A 215 11.83 2.29 -4.81
N ARG A 216 10.77 2.61 -4.07
CA ARG A 216 9.72 3.54 -4.53
C ARG A 216 10.26 4.93 -4.84
N VAL A 217 11.20 5.46 -4.08
CA VAL A 217 11.83 6.75 -4.37
C VAL A 217 12.59 6.73 -5.71
N ASN A 218 13.16 5.58 -6.12
CA ASN A 218 13.85 5.49 -7.41
C ASN A 218 12.87 5.41 -8.59
N PHE A 219 11.69 4.79 -8.42
CA PHE A 219 10.79 4.47 -9.54
C PHE A 219 9.48 5.28 -9.59
N SER A 220 9.00 5.78 -8.44
CA SER A 220 7.69 6.43 -8.31
C SER A 220 7.78 7.96 -8.17
N ALA A 221 7.07 8.70 -9.03
CA ALA A 221 6.98 10.17 -8.99
C ALA A 221 6.46 10.67 -7.65
N TYR A 222 5.51 9.94 -7.13
CA TYR A 222 4.82 10.28 -5.92
C TYR A 222 5.73 10.15 -4.69
N ALA A 223 6.49 9.06 -4.59
CA ALA A 223 7.43 8.87 -3.49
C ALA A 223 8.51 9.96 -3.50
N GLN A 224 8.99 10.34 -4.68
CA GLN A 224 9.93 11.47 -4.86
C GLN A 224 9.34 12.79 -4.37
N ALA A 225 8.10 13.12 -4.77
CA ALA A 225 7.41 14.33 -4.31
C ALA A 225 7.23 14.34 -2.77
N THR A 226 6.95 13.18 -2.18
CA THR A 226 6.81 13.02 -0.72
C THR A 226 8.13 13.27 -0.01
N VAL A 227 9.23 12.68 -0.50
CA VAL A 227 10.57 12.90 0.04
C VAL A 227 10.97 14.36 -0.10
N LEU A 228 10.74 14.99 -1.26
CA LEU A 228 11.05 16.39 -1.46
C LEU A 228 10.30 17.29 -0.46
N GLN A 229 9.01 17.04 -0.23
CA GLN A 229 8.23 17.79 0.76
C GLN A 229 8.74 17.61 2.18
N LEU A 230 9.16 16.39 2.55
CA LEU A 230 9.78 16.12 3.85
C LEU A 230 11.10 16.88 3.99
N VAL A 231 11.96 16.79 2.98
CA VAL A 231 13.24 17.52 2.93
C VAL A 231 13.00 19.01 3.09
N LEU A 232 12.09 19.62 2.33
CA LEU A 232 11.80 21.06 2.44
C LEU A 232 11.24 21.46 3.81
N LYS A 233 10.48 20.60 4.48
CA LYS A 233 9.98 20.86 5.85
C LYS A 233 11.09 20.75 6.90
N VAL A 234 12.00 19.79 6.74
CA VAL A 234 13.13 19.58 7.66
C VAL A 234 14.19 20.65 7.45
N ASP A 235 14.37 21.13 6.23
CA ASP A 235 15.33 22.17 5.87
C ASP A 235 15.19 23.43 6.73
N LYS A 236 13.95 23.85 6.99
CA LYS A 236 13.64 25.01 7.82
C LYS A 236 14.04 24.86 9.30
N LYS A 237 14.34 23.65 9.75
CA LYS A 237 14.64 23.33 11.16
C LYS A 237 16.09 22.90 11.39
N ILE A 238 16.94 22.94 10.36
CA ILE A 238 18.32 22.48 10.48
C ILE A 238 19.22 23.61 10.99
N PRO A 239 19.98 23.37 12.08
CA PRO A 239 20.94 24.33 12.58
C PRO A 239 22.11 24.50 11.60
N GLU A 240 22.65 25.72 11.52
CA GLU A 240 23.67 26.13 10.54
C GLU A 240 24.91 25.22 10.53
N GLY A 241 25.31 24.69 11.69
CA GLY A 241 26.45 23.77 11.81
C GLY A 241 26.30 22.42 11.11
N LYS A 242 25.08 21.99 10.73
CA LYS A 242 24.84 20.73 10.00
C LYS A 242 24.44 20.95 8.53
N ARG A 243 24.46 22.19 8.05
CA ARG A 243 23.91 22.57 6.74
C ARG A 243 24.68 21.96 5.56
N LYS A 244 26.02 21.86 5.65
CA LYS A 244 26.85 21.21 4.63
C LYS A 244 26.44 19.76 4.33
N LYS A 245 26.33 18.91 5.38
CA LYS A 245 25.88 17.51 5.24
C LYS A 245 24.45 17.38 4.75
N TRP A 246 23.62 18.36 5.09
CA TRP A 246 22.23 18.41 4.64
C TRP A 246 22.11 18.77 3.16
N ASP A 247 22.92 19.69 2.68
CA ASP A 247 22.93 20.09 1.27
C ASP A 247 23.50 18.97 0.37
N GLU A 248 24.47 18.18 0.85
CA GLU A 248 24.89 16.92 0.19
C GLU A 248 23.74 15.90 0.09
N LEU A 249 22.95 15.74 1.14
CA LEU A 249 21.79 14.84 1.10
C LEU A 249 20.73 15.35 0.11
N LYS A 250 20.51 16.67 0.06
CA LYS A 250 19.59 17.28 -0.92
C LYS A 250 20.05 17.02 -2.35
N SER A 251 21.33 17.24 -2.65
CA SER A 251 21.83 17.10 -4.02
C SER A 251 21.60 15.67 -4.55
N VAL A 252 21.85 14.65 -3.73
CA VAL A 252 21.56 13.24 -4.08
C VAL A 252 20.08 13.02 -4.44
N ILE A 253 19.16 13.65 -3.71
CA ILE A 253 17.71 13.52 -3.96
C ILE A 253 17.33 14.26 -5.25
N TYR A 254 17.84 15.48 -5.46
CA TYR A 254 17.60 16.25 -6.68
C TYR A 254 18.16 15.57 -7.92
N ASP A 255 19.38 15.03 -7.86
CA ASP A 255 20.04 14.33 -8.96
C ASP A 255 19.25 13.09 -9.39
N LYS A 256 18.69 12.36 -8.42
CA LYS A 256 17.80 11.22 -8.69
C LYS A 256 16.50 11.63 -9.39
N MET A 257 15.90 12.74 -8.98
CA MET A 257 14.69 13.27 -9.62
C MET A 257 14.96 13.71 -11.06
N LYS A 258 16.04 14.49 -11.27
CA LYS A 258 16.47 14.95 -12.59
C LYS A 258 16.82 13.80 -13.53
N SER A 259 17.50 12.77 -13.02
CA SER A 259 17.83 11.55 -13.79
C SER A 259 16.59 10.85 -14.32
N ARG A 260 15.49 10.86 -13.55
CA ARG A 260 14.22 10.25 -13.98
C ARG A 260 13.51 11.08 -15.04
N GLU A 261 13.49 12.40 -14.91
CA GLU A 261 12.93 13.29 -15.95
C GLU A 261 13.63 13.06 -17.28
N MET A 262 14.97 13.01 -17.29
CA MET A 262 15.76 12.71 -18.49
C MET A 262 15.43 11.32 -19.08
N MET A 263 15.25 10.30 -18.24
CA MET A 263 14.87 8.95 -18.70
C MET A 263 13.45 8.90 -19.29
N LEU A 264 12.51 9.67 -18.74
CA LEU A 264 11.14 9.78 -19.26
C LEU A 264 11.09 10.57 -20.57
N GLU A 265 11.91 11.62 -20.72
CA GLU A 265 12.04 12.32 -22.00
C GLU A 265 12.66 11.42 -23.07
N LYS A 266 13.72 10.69 -22.72
CA LYS A 266 14.36 9.74 -23.64
C LYS A 266 13.41 8.63 -24.08
N SER A 267 12.58 8.09 -23.18
CA SER A 267 11.62 7.04 -23.53
C SER A 267 10.46 7.54 -24.39
N LYS A 268 10.07 8.80 -24.27
CA LYS A 268 9.09 9.45 -25.16
C LYS A 268 9.64 9.72 -26.55
N LEU A 269 10.94 9.97 -26.68
CA LEU A 269 11.61 10.19 -27.98
C LEU A 269 11.86 8.90 -28.78
N VAL A 270 11.75 7.73 -28.13
CA VAL A 270 11.97 6.40 -28.76
C VAL A 270 10.64 5.73 -29.18
N ARG A 271 9.49 6.34 -28.85
CA ARG A 271 8.16 5.95 -29.36
C ARG A 271 7.74 6.86 -30.51
#